data_AF-A0A126P2I7-F1
#
_entry.id   AF-A0A126P2I7-F1
#
_cell.length_a   1.000
_cell.length_b   1.000
_cell.length_c   1.000
_cell.angle_alpha   90.00
_cell.angle_beta   90.00
_cell.angle_gamma   90.00
#
_symmetry.space_group_name_H-M   'P 1'
#
loop_
_entity.id
_entity.type
_entity.pdbx_description
1 polymer ?
#
loop_
_entity_poly.entity_id
_entity_poly.type
_entity_poly.pdbx_seq_one_letter_code
_entity_poly.pdbx_strand_id
1 'polypeptide(L)'
;MENLHLILFIAATFLLAGFVKGVIGLGLPTIAVGILGVVMAPAQAAALLVVPNLVTNGWQIATGPGLRAILMRLWPMLIGICIGTWAGAGLLAQQKDGSATLWLGIALVLYALVGLKAAKLRVPAKAETWLAPVIGITTGIATAATGVFVLPAVPYLQALGLDKDELVQALGVSFIVSTLALSVGLVGTGALDLTVAWRSLLALAPALAGMAVGTMIRNRISAATFKFCFFAGLLALGAYLVLRAA
;
A
#
# COMPACT_ATOMS: atom_id res chain seq x y z
N MET A 1 -28.90 2.16 -11.34
CA MET A 1 -28.06 3.38 -11.32
C MET A 1 -26.96 3.29 -10.27
N GLU A 2 -27.22 2.76 -9.07
CA GLU A 2 -26.21 2.58 -8.00
C GLU A 2 -24.91 1.85 -8.44
N ASN A 3 -25.02 0.80 -9.25
CA ASN A 3 -23.85 0.07 -9.75
C ASN A 3 -22.94 0.93 -10.65
N LEU A 4 -23.50 1.85 -11.45
CA LEU A 4 -22.70 2.71 -12.32
C LEU A 4 -21.91 3.73 -11.49
N HIS A 5 -22.55 4.33 -10.47
CA HIS A 5 -21.86 5.26 -9.57
C HIS A 5 -20.71 4.59 -8.83
N LEU A 6 -20.90 3.36 -8.34
CA LEU A 6 -19.84 2.61 -7.67
C LEU A 6 -18.68 2.28 -8.63
N ILE A 7 -18.96 1.84 -9.86
CA ILE A 7 -17.93 1.56 -10.87
C ILE A 7 -17.14 2.82 -11.21
N LEU A 8 -17.81 3.95 -11.42
CA LEU A 8 -17.17 5.24 -11.70
C LEU A 8 -16.32 5.71 -10.50
N PHE A 9 -16.81 5.52 -9.28
CA PHE A 9 -16.07 5.83 -8.06
C PHE A 9 -14.81 4.99 -7.91
N ILE A 10 -14.91 3.68 -8.16
CA ILE A 10 -13.76 2.76 -8.17
C ILE A 10 -12.76 3.20 -9.25
N ALA A 11 -13.22 3.42 -10.49
CA ALA A 11 -12.36 3.85 -11.59
C ALA A 11 -11.64 5.18 -11.30
N ALA A 12 -12.36 6.18 -10.79
CA ALA A 12 -11.77 7.46 -10.38
C ALA A 12 -10.76 7.30 -9.25
N THR A 13 -11.05 6.44 -8.28
CA THR A 13 -10.13 6.13 -7.17
C THR A 13 -8.84 5.48 -7.67
N PHE A 14 -8.94 4.48 -8.56
CA PHE A 14 -7.76 3.83 -9.14
C PHE A 14 -6.99 4.78 -10.08
N LEU A 15 -7.67 5.64 -10.82
CA LEU A 15 -7.04 6.68 -11.63
C LEU A 15 -6.23 7.65 -10.76
N LEU A 16 -6.80 8.15 -9.67
CA LEU A 16 -6.11 9.02 -8.72
C LEU A 16 -4.95 8.30 -8.03
N ALA A 17 -5.18 7.09 -7.53
CA ALA A 17 -4.17 6.30 -6.84
C ALA A 17 -3.01 5.93 -7.78
N GLY A 18 -3.32 5.59 -9.03
CA GLY A 18 -2.36 5.38 -10.11
C GLY A 18 -1.55 6.64 -10.42
N PHE A 19 -2.23 7.78 -10.56
CA PHE A 19 -1.60 9.08 -10.76
C PHE A 19 -0.59 9.40 -9.66
N VAL A 20 -0.98 9.27 -8.40
CA VAL A 20 -0.05 9.48 -7.28
C VAL A 20 1.12 8.51 -7.36
N LYS A 21 0.89 7.21 -7.60
CA LYS A 21 1.99 6.24 -7.78
C LYS A 21 2.90 6.59 -8.95
N GLY A 22 2.39 7.16 -10.05
CA GLY A 22 3.22 7.65 -11.16
C GLY A 22 4.11 8.84 -10.77
N VAL A 23 3.62 9.74 -9.92
CA VAL A 23 4.39 10.91 -9.47
C VAL A 23 5.44 10.53 -8.42
N ILE A 24 5.09 9.76 -7.39
CA ILE A 24 5.97 9.48 -6.24
C ILE A 24 6.53 8.06 -6.18
N GLY A 25 6.09 7.14 -7.04
CA GLY A 25 6.54 5.74 -7.08
C GLY A 25 5.85 4.80 -6.09
N LEU A 26 5.05 5.33 -5.15
CA LEU A 26 4.35 4.62 -4.09
C LEU A 26 2.94 5.17 -3.86
N GLY A 27 2.14 4.50 -3.02
CA GLY A 27 0.87 5.07 -2.51
C GLY A 27 -0.41 4.59 -3.20
N LEU A 28 -0.32 3.80 -4.28
CA LEU A 28 -1.50 3.18 -4.92
C LEU A 28 -2.37 2.43 -3.89
N PRO A 29 -1.84 1.48 -3.09
CA PRO A 29 -2.66 0.76 -2.12
C PRO A 29 -3.21 1.68 -1.03
N THR A 30 -2.40 2.60 -0.52
CA THR A 30 -2.78 3.51 0.55
C THR A 30 -3.97 4.39 0.17
N ILE A 31 -3.93 4.97 -1.03
CA ILE A 31 -5.00 5.84 -1.52
C ILE A 31 -6.23 5.02 -1.86
N ALA A 32 -6.05 3.93 -2.59
CA ALA A 32 -7.18 3.12 -3.02
C ALA A 32 -7.90 2.48 -1.83
N VAL A 33 -7.19 1.83 -0.89
CA VAL A 33 -7.82 1.29 0.33
C VAL A 33 -8.43 2.41 1.19
N GLY A 34 -7.74 3.54 1.34
CA GLY A 34 -8.25 4.66 2.13
C GLY A 34 -9.55 5.25 1.58
N ILE A 35 -9.62 5.52 0.28
CA ILE A 35 -10.79 6.13 -0.37
C ILE A 35 -11.92 5.11 -0.52
N LEU A 36 -11.61 3.88 -0.98
CA LEU A 36 -12.63 2.84 -1.10
C LEU A 36 -13.17 2.42 0.27
N GLY A 37 -12.34 2.47 1.33
CA GLY A 37 -12.74 2.24 2.71
C GLY A 37 -13.87 3.15 3.21
N VAL A 38 -14.19 4.22 2.48
CA VAL A 38 -15.37 5.07 2.75
C VAL A 38 -16.68 4.38 2.35
N VAL A 39 -16.67 3.50 1.35
CA VAL A 39 -17.90 2.91 0.78
C VAL A 39 -17.93 1.38 0.85
N MET A 40 -16.81 0.74 1.17
CA MET A 40 -16.70 -0.72 1.27
C MET A 40 -15.74 -1.12 2.40
N ALA A 41 -15.76 -2.39 2.79
CA ALA A 41 -14.84 -2.90 3.82
C ALA A 41 -13.38 -2.85 3.31
N PRO A 42 -12.39 -2.59 4.19
CA PRO A 42 -10.97 -2.59 3.80
C PRO A 42 -10.52 -3.88 3.09
N ALA A 43 -11.01 -5.05 3.51
CA ALA A 43 -10.74 -6.32 2.84
C ALA A 43 -11.23 -6.35 1.37
N GLN A 44 -12.41 -5.78 1.09
CA GLN A 44 -12.95 -5.69 -0.28
C GLN A 44 -12.13 -4.72 -1.14
N ALA A 45 -11.74 -3.58 -0.57
CA ALA A 45 -10.88 -2.62 -1.25
C ALA A 45 -9.49 -3.22 -1.57
N ALA A 46 -8.92 -3.95 -0.61
CA ALA A 46 -7.65 -4.66 -0.79
C ALA A 46 -7.74 -5.75 -1.87
N ALA A 47 -8.87 -6.48 -1.94
CA ALA A 47 -9.08 -7.49 -2.98
C ALA A 47 -9.11 -6.89 -4.39
N LEU A 48 -9.72 -5.71 -4.58
CA LEU A 48 -9.69 -4.99 -5.86
C LEU A 48 -8.29 -4.54 -6.26
N LEU A 49 -7.37 -4.36 -5.31
CA LEU A 49 -6.00 -3.93 -5.56
C LEU A 49 -5.06 -5.06 -5.98
N VAL A 50 -5.41 -6.33 -5.77
CA VAL A 50 -4.49 -7.46 -5.97
C VAL A 50 -3.87 -7.43 -7.37
N VAL A 51 -4.67 -7.41 -8.42
CA VAL A 51 -4.15 -7.42 -9.80
C VAL A 51 -3.39 -6.12 -10.14
N PRO A 52 -3.93 -4.91 -9.91
CA PRO A 52 -3.20 -3.65 -10.12
C PRO A 52 -1.85 -3.60 -9.40
N ASN A 53 -1.81 -4.08 -8.17
CA ASN A 53 -0.60 -4.01 -7.36
C ASN A 53 0.44 -5.04 -7.82
N LEU A 54 0.03 -6.26 -8.19
CA LEU A 54 0.94 -7.25 -8.78
C LEU A 54 1.55 -6.75 -10.10
N VAL A 55 0.73 -6.20 -11.00
CA VAL A 55 1.21 -5.72 -12.31
C VAL A 55 2.14 -4.52 -12.17
N THR A 56 1.69 -3.48 -11.44
CA THR A 56 2.43 -2.22 -11.38
C THR A 56 3.72 -2.31 -10.57
N ASN A 57 3.75 -3.13 -9.51
CA ASN A 57 4.99 -3.37 -8.78
C ASN A 57 5.86 -4.44 -9.47
N GLY A 58 5.26 -5.39 -10.20
CA GLY A 58 6.01 -6.34 -11.04
C GLY A 58 6.86 -5.61 -12.07
N TRP A 59 6.32 -4.54 -12.66
CA TRP A 59 7.08 -3.64 -13.51
C TRP A 59 8.27 -2.98 -12.78
N GLN A 60 8.05 -2.44 -11.56
CA GLN A 60 9.12 -1.84 -10.74
C GLN A 60 10.23 -2.83 -10.38
N ILE A 61 9.88 -4.10 -10.15
CA ILE A 61 10.84 -5.17 -9.93
C ILE A 61 11.65 -5.43 -11.20
N ALA A 62 10.97 -5.57 -12.34
CA ALA A 62 11.58 -5.92 -13.62
C ALA A 62 12.53 -4.84 -14.16
N THR A 63 12.25 -3.56 -13.91
CA THR A 63 13.07 -2.43 -14.37
C THR A 63 14.09 -1.95 -13.34
N GLY A 64 14.18 -2.59 -12.18
CA GLY A 64 15.08 -2.16 -11.12
C GLY A 64 16.51 -2.71 -11.28
N PRO A 65 17.50 -2.10 -10.61
CA PRO A 65 18.92 -2.32 -10.90
C PRO A 65 19.47 -3.70 -10.49
N GLY A 66 18.87 -4.39 -9.50
CA GLY A 66 19.46 -5.64 -8.99
C GLY A 66 18.57 -6.42 -8.03
N LEU A 67 17.65 -7.22 -8.58
CA LEU A 67 16.68 -7.99 -7.78
C LEU A 67 17.31 -8.93 -6.76
N ARG A 68 18.39 -9.65 -7.14
CA ARG A 68 19.05 -10.60 -6.23
C ARG A 68 19.60 -9.93 -4.98
N ALA A 69 20.24 -8.76 -5.14
CA ALA A 69 20.81 -8.01 -4.02
C ALA A 69 19.70 -7.52 -3.07
N ILE A 70 18.60 -6.99 -3.63
CA ILE A 70 17.43 -6.56 -2.86
C ILE A 70 16.83 -7.74 -2.08
N LEU A 71 16.63 -8.89 -2.72
CA LEU A 71 16.09 -10.08 -2.05
C LEU A 71 17.01 -10.58 -0.92
N MET A 72 18.31 -10.65 -1.15
CA MET A 72 19.28 -11.07 -0.13
C MET A 72 19.39 -10.11 1.05
N ARG A 73 19.14 -8.81 0.85
CA ARG A 73 19.13 -7.84 1.95
C ARG A 73 17.80 -7.84 2.70
N LEU A 74 16.68 -8.00 2.00
CA LEU A 74 15.34 -7.82 2.56
C LEU A 74 14.65 -9.13 3.00
N TRP A 75 15.19 -10.31 2.70
CA TRP A 75 14.54 -11.59 3.02
C TRP A 75 14.02 -11.71 4.47
N PRO A 76 14.70 -11.22 5.54
CA PRO A 76 14.17 -11.36 6.90
C PRO A 76 12.88 -10.55 7.07
N MET A 77 12.84 -9.35 6.46
CA MET A 77 11.64 -8.50 6.45
C MET A 77 10.53 -9.15 5.64
N LEU A 78 10.84 -9.71 4.47
CA LEU A 78 9.85 -10.34 3.59
C LEU A 78 9.21 -11.57 4.26
N ILE A 79 10.00 -12.42 4.91
CA ILE A 79 9.47 -13.52 5.72
C ILE A 79 8.64 -12.99 6.89
N GLY A 80 9.13 -11.96 7.58
CA GLY A 80 8.38 -11.30 8.65
C GLY A 80 7.01 -10.81 8.18
N ILE A 81 6.92 -10.21 6.99
CA ILE A 81 5.64 -9.78 6.39
C ILE A 81 4.67 -10.95 6.26
N CYS A 82 5.12 -12.07 5.69
CA CYS A 82 4.28 -13.26 5.55
C CYS A 82 3.79 -13.76 6.91
N ILE A 83 4.71 -13.94 7.87
CA ILE A 83 4.39 -14.40 9.23
C ILE A 83 3.38 -13.46 9.90
N GLY A 84 3.64 -12.15 9.89
CA GLY A 84 2.77 -11.16 10.51
C GLY A 84 1.39 -11.10 9.84
N THR A 85 1.33 -11.22 8.51
CA THR A 85 0.07 -11.20 7.76
C THR A 85 -0.78 -12.43 8.08
N TRP A 86 -0.17 -13.61 8.11
CA TRP A 86 -0.89 -14.86 8.39
C TRP A 86 -1.27 -14.98 9.86
N ALA A 87 -0.40 -14.58 10.79
CA ALA A 87 -0.73 -14.49 12.22
C ALA A 87 -1.86 -13.49 12.47
N GLY A 88 -1.89 -12.39 11.71
CA GLY A 88 -2.95 -11.38 11.76
C GLY A 88 -4.20 -11.74 10.96
N ALA A 89 -4.28 -12.90 10.29
CA ALA A 89 -5.39 -13.21 9.37
C ALA A 89 -6.76 -13.19 10.04
N GLY A 90 -6.84 -13.49 11.34
CA GLY A 90 -8.08 -13.36 12.13
C GLY A 90 -8.64 -11.93 12.17
N LEU A 91 -7.79 -10.90 12.03
CA LEU A 91 -8.20 -9.50 11.98
C LEU A 91 -8.96 -9.16 10.69
N LEU A 92 -8.72 -9.91 9.59
CA LEU A 92 -9.51 -9.80 8.35
C LEU A 92 -10.93 -10.36 8.52
N ALA A 93 -11.12 -11.36 9.38
CA ALA A 93 -12.43 -11.95 9.63
C ALA A 93 -13.32 -11.08 10.54
N GLN A 94 -12.71 -10.24 11.39
CA GLN A 94 -13.40 -9.39 12.36
C GLN A 94 -13.83 -8.01 11.81
N GLN A 95 -13.78 -7.79 10.49
CA GLN A 95 -14.04 -6.48 9.89
C GLN A 95 -15.52 -6.04 9.86
N LYS A 96 -16.44 -6.81 10.45
CA LYS A 96 -17.87 -6.48 10.44
C LYS A 96 -18.27 -5.37 11.42
N ASP A 97 -17.45 -5.10 12.43
CA ASP A 97 -17.83 -4.19 13.54
C ASP A 97 -17.24 -2.77 13.41
N GLY A 98 -16.80 -2.36 12.21
CA GLY A 98 -16.21 -1.02 11.97
C GLY A 98 -14.77 -0.83 12.50
N SER A 99 -14.27 -1.75 13.33
CA SER A 99 -12.92 -1.73 13.89
C SER A 99 -11.81 -1.63 12.84
N ALA A 100 -11.97 -2.28 11.69
CA ALA A 100 -10.99 -2.24 10.60
C ALA A 100 -10.88 -0.85 9.94
N THR A 101 -11.99 -0.12 9.85
CA THR A 101 -12.00 1.25 9.34
C THR A 101 -11.30 2.20 10.31
N LEU A 102 -11.47 2.00 11.62
CA LEU A 102 -10.73 2.72 12.65
C LEU A 102 -9.21 2.46 12.53
N TRP A 103 -8.79 1.19 12.46
CA TRP A 103 -7.37 0.84 12.32
C TRP A 103 -6.76 1.36 11.02
N LEU A 104 -7.50 1.31 9.91
CA LEU A 104 -7.10 1.93 8.65
C LEU A 104 -6.90 3.44 8.85
N GLY A 105 -7.86 4.15 9.43
CA GLY A 105 -7.77 5.57 9.73
C GLY A 105 -6.55 5.92 10.57
N ILE A 106 -6.31 5.18 11.66
CA ILE A 106 -5.12 5.33 12.50
C ILE A 106 -3.84 5.12 11.70
N ALA A 107 -3.75 4.06 10.89
CA ALA A 107 -2.59 3.78 10.06
C ALA A 107 -2.31 4.90 9.04
N LEU A 108 -3.36 5.46 8.43
CA LEU A 108 -3.24 6.60 7.51
C LEU A 108 -2.76 7.86 8.21
N VAL A 109 -3.30 8.18 9.40
CA VAL A 109 -2.85 9.31 10.22
C VAL A 109 -1.38 9.15 10.60
N LEU A 110 -0.99 7.99 11.11
CA LEU A 110 0.40 7.72 11.50
C LEU A 110 1.35 7.86 10.31
N TYR A 111 1.00 7.27 9.16
CA TYR A 111 1.82 7.40 7.96
C TYR A 111 1.92 8.83 7.46
N ALA A 112 0.82 9.59 7.50
CA ALA A 112 0.81 11.00 7.14
C ALA A 112 1.71 11.84 8.07
N LEU A 113 1.66 11.61 9.38
CA LEU A 113 2.50 12.31 10.34
C LEU A 113 4.00 12.02 10.14
N VAL A 114 4.36 10.77 9.85
CA VAL A 114 5.74 10.39 9.52
C VAL A 114 6.19 11.11 8.23
N GLY A 115 5.34 11.12 7.21
CA GLY A 115 5.61 11.77 5.93
C GLY A 115 5.76 13.29 6.02
N LEU A 116 4.86 13.97 6.75
CA LEU A 116 4.86 15.42 6.93
C LEU A 116 6.06 15.91 7.74
N LYS A 117 6.52 15.13 8.73
CA LYS A 117 7.74 15.46 9.50
C LYS A 117 9.01 15.37 8.65
N ALA A 118 8.94 14.83 7.43
CA ALA A 118 10.08 14.61 6.55
C ALA A 118 11.27 13.95 7.28
N ALA A 119 10.97 13.03 8.20
CA ALA A 119 11.96 12.47 9.09
C ALA A 119 13.04 11.75 8.27
N LYS A 120 14.25 12.32 8.25
CA LYS A 120 15.44 11.70 7.63
C LYS A 120 15.95 10.60 8.57
N LEU A 121 15.20 9.51 8.63
CA LEU A 121 15.59 8.33 9.37
C LEU A 121 16.75 7.65 8.64
N ARG A 122 17.73 7.17 9.40
CA ARG A 122 18.83 6.34 8.87
C ARG A 122 18.99 5.14 9.78
N VAL A 123 18.89 3.95 9.20
CA VAL A 123 19.10 2.69 9.92
C VAL A 123 20.56 2.27 9.76
N PRO A 124 21.33 2.09 10.85
CA PRO A 124 22.68 1.55 10.78
C PRO A 124 22.65 0.09 10.30
N ALA A 125 23.65 -0.33 9.50
CA ALA A 125 23.73 -1.69 8.95
C ALA A 125 23.64 -2.79 10.03
N LYS A 126 24.22 -2.56 11.21
CA LYS A 126 24.17 -3.49 12.36
C LYS A 126 22.76 -3.69 12.91
N ALA A 127 21.87 -2.70 12.72
CA ALA A 127 20.50 -2.76 13.20
C ALA A 127 19.56 -3.43 12.19
N GLU A 128 19.93 -3.50 10.91
CA GLU A 128 19.11 -4.13 9.86
C GLU A 128 18.75 -5.58 10.17
N THR A 129 19.68 -6.35 10.75
CA THR A 129 19.51 -7.78 11.01
C THR A 129 18.36 -8.10 11.95
N TRP A 130 18.12 -7.26 12.96
CA TRP A 130 17.03 -7.44 13.92
C TRP A 130 15.83 -6.54 13.62
N LEU A 131 16.04 -5.36 13.03
CA LEU A 131 14.93 -4.48 12.63
C LEU A 131 14.14 -5.09 11.46
N ALA A 132 14.80 -5.69 10.48
CA ALA A 132 14.15 -6.27 9.31
C ALA A 132 12.98 -7.20 9.68
N PRO A 133 13.16 -8.26 10.50
CA PRO A 133 12.05 -9.14 10.87
C PRO A 133 10.98 -8.43 11.70
N VAL A 134 11.34 -7.52 12.61
CA VAL A 134 10.36 -6.76 13.42
C VAL A 134 9.50 -5.86 12.54
N ILE A 135 10.12 -5.12 11.62
CA ILE A 135 9.44 -4.29 10.62
C ILE A 135 8.57 -5.17 9.72
N GLY A 136 9.07 -6.34 9.32
CA GLY A 136 8.31 -7.29 8.52
C GLY A 136 7.04 -7.74 9.24
N ILE A 137 7.16 -8.27 10.45
CA ILE A 137 6.04 -8.77 11.26
C ILE A 137 5.02 -7.68 11.52
N THR A 138 5.46 -6.50 11.97
CA THR A 138 4.57 -5.37 12.25
C THR A 138 3.86 -4.87 11.00
N THR A 139 4.57 -4.82 9.85
CA THR A 139 3.95 -4.51 8.55
C THR A 139 2.90 -5.56 8.20
N GLY A 140 3.20 -6.85 8.36
CA GLY A 140 2.26 -7.93 8.07
C GLY A 140 0.99 -7.85 8.93
N ILE A 141 1.13 -7.59 10.23
CA ILE A 141 -0.02 -7.41 11.12
C ILE A 141 -0.86 -6.21 10.70
N ALA A 142 -0.22 -5.07 10.41
CA ALA A 142 -0.92 -3.88 9.91
C ALA A 142 -1.62 -4.16 8.57
N THR A 143 -1.00 -4.98 7.71
CA THR A 143 -1.55 -5.41 6.42
C THR A 143 -2.82 -6.22 6.61
N ALA A 144 -2.83 -7.19 7.52
CA ALA A 144 -4.02 -7.98 7.81
C ALA A 144 -5.12 -7.13 8.46
N ALA A 145 -4.75 -6.21 9.36
CA ALA A 145 -5.73 -5.35 10.04
C ALA A 145 -6.41 -4.33 9.10
N THR A 146 -5.66 -3.78 8.14
CA THR A 146 -6.09 -2.57 7.40
C THR A 146 -6.13 -2.73 5.88
N GLY A 147 -5.50 -3.76 5.32
CA GLY A 147 -5.25 -3.89 3.88
C GLY A 147 -4.13 -2.98 3.35
N VAL A 148 -3.52 -2.15 4.21
CA VAL A 148 -2.42 -1.24 3.85
C VAL A 148 -1.11 -1.74 4.45
N PHE A 149 -0.10 -1.93 3.59
CA PHE A 149 1.23 -2.48 3.95
C PHE A 149 2.34 -1.42 3.85
N VAL A 150 2.02 -0.17 4.17
CA VAL A 150 2.96 0.96 4.03
C VAL A 150 3.72 1.26 5.33
N LEU A 151 3.08 1.10 6.48
CA LEU A 151 3.71 1.34 7.77
C LEU A 151 3.95 0.00 8.49
N PRO A 152 5.13 -0.23 9.08
CA PRO A 152 6.35 0.59 9.05
C PRO A 152 7.33 0.32 7.89
N ALA A 153 7.01 -0.57 6.93
CA ALA A 153 7.91 -0.96 5.85
C ALA A 153 8.47 0.20 5.01
N VAL A 154 7.64 1.16 4.57
CA VAL A 154 8.10 2.23 3.68
C VAL A 154 9.09 3.18 4.37
N PRO A 155 8.81 3.72 5.56
CA PRO A 155 9.83 4.49 6.30
C PRO A 155 11.11 3.70 6.56
N TYR A 156 11.01 2.41 6.87
CA TYR A 156 12.18 1.55 7.04
C TYR A 156 13.02 1.46 5.77
N LEU A 157 12.41 1.12 4.63
CA LEU A 157 13.10 1.03 3.34
C LEU A 157 13.72 2.37 2.92
N GLN A 158 13.04 3.48 3.17
CA GLN A 158 13.59 4.83 2.95
C GLN A 158 14.79 5.14 3.85
N ALA A 159 14.86 4.53 5.03
CA ALA A 159 15.95 4.72 5.99
C ALA A 159 17.17 3.82 5.75
N LEU A 160 17.08 2.85 4.83
CA LEU A 160 18.17 1.93 4.48
C LEU A 160 19.28 2.55 3.63
N GLY A 161 19.12 3.81 3.21
CA GLY A 161 20.08 4.50 2.36
C GLY A 161 20.21 3.90 0.96
N LEU A 162 19.13 3.31 0.45
CA LEU A 162 19.03 2.81 -0.93
C LEU A 162 19.04 3.99 -1.90
N ASP A 163 19.68 3.80 -3.06
CA ASP A 163 19.55 4.75 -4.16
C ASP A 163 18.11 4.77 -4.68
N LYS A 164 17.77 5.82 -5.43
CA LYS A 164 16.39 6.05 -5.88
C LYS A 164 15.78 4.84 -6.60
N ASP A 165 16.52 4.21 -7.51
CA ASP A 165 16.02 3.10 -8.32
C ASP A 165 16.01 1.78 -7.52
N GLU A 166 16.97 1.59 -6.62
CA GLU A 166 16.97 0.48 -5.65
C GLU A 166 15.79 0.57 -4.68
N LEU A 167 15.48 1.77 -4.19
CA LEU A 167 14.35 2.01 -3.30
C LEU A 167 13.03 1.69 -4.00
N VAL A 168 12.86 2.11 -5.26
CA VAL A 168 11.67 1.78 -6.05
C VAL A 168 11.56 0.28 -6.25
N GLN A 169 12.66 -0.42 -6.55
CA GLN A 169 12.68 -1.87 -6.67
C GLN A 169 12.35 -2.56 -5.34
N ALA A 170 12.93 -2.12 -4.23
CA ALA A 170 12.69 -2.63 -2.89
C ALA A 170 11.23 -2.48 -2.44
N LEU A 171 10.64 -1.31 -2.70
CA LEU A 171 9.21 -1.05 -2.47
C LEU A 171 8.35 -2.00 -3.32
N GLY A 172 8.70 -2.18 -4.59
CA GLY A 172 8.02 -3.11 -5.48
C GLY A 172 8.03 -4.55 -4.96
N VAL A 173 9.20 -5.04 -4.54
CA VAL A 173 9.36 -6.38 -3.92
C VAL A 173 8.51 -6.51 -2.66
N SER A 174 8.63 -5.56 -1.73
CA SER A 174 7.89 -5.58 -0.46
C SER A 174 6.37 -5.55 -0.68
N PHE A 175 5.91 -4.75 -1.63
CA PHE A 175 4.48 -4.64 -1.96
C PHE A 175 3.94 -5.88 -2.65
N ILE A 176 4.70 -6.53 -3.54
CA ILE A 176 4.28 -7.82 -4.12
C ILE A 176 4.18 -8.88 -3.02
N VAL A 177 5.20 -9.03 -2.17
CA VAL A 177 5.19 -10.03 -1.09
C VAL A 177 4.00 -9.79 -0.15
N SER A 178 3.76 -8.54 0.24
CA SER A 178 2.60 -8.18 1.08
C SER A 178 1.28 -8.49 0.40
N THR A 179 1.16 -8.22 -0.90
CA THR A 179 -0.05 -8.51 -1.68
C THR A 179 -0.31 -9.99 -1.77
N LEU A 180 0.71 -10.79 -2.05
CA LEU A 180 0.59 -12.25 -2.14
C LEU A 180 0.22 -12.85 -0.78
N ALA A 181 0.90 -12.43 0.30
CA ALA A 181 0.60 -12.88 1.65
C ALA A 181 -0.84 -12.53 2.06
N LEU A 182 -1.29 -11.30 1.78
CA LEU A 182 -2.65 -10.84 2.06
C LEU A 182 -3.70 -11.59 1.22
N SER A 183 -3.40 -11.86 -0.06
CA SER A 183 -4.32 -12.54 -0.98
C SER A 183 -4.70 -13.93 -0.47
N VAL A 184 -3.77 -14.66 0.17
CA VAL A 184 -4.08 -15.94 0.82
C VAL A 184 -5.18 -15.78 1.87
N GLY A 185 -5.09 -14.75 2.72
CA GLY A 185 -6.12 -14.45 3.72
C GLY A 185 -7.45 -13.97 3.10
N LEU A 186 -7.37 -13.18 2.02
CA LEU A 186 -8.57 -12.72 1.31
C LEU A 186 -9.33 -13.86 0.62
N VAL A 187 -8.63 -14.85 0.07
CA VAL A 187 -9.26 -16.07 -0.45
C VAL A 187 -9.91 -16.86 0.68
N GLY A 188 -9.22 -17.04 1.81
CA GLY A 188 -9.75 -17.77 2.97
C GLY A 188 -11.00 -17.12 3.61
N THR A 189 -11.12 -15.80 3.52
CA THR A 189 -12.31 -15.05 4.00
C THR A 189 -13.42 -14.93 2.95
N GLY A 190 -13.18 -15.36 1.71
CA GLY A 190 -14.09 -15.17 0.57
C GLY A 190 -14.15 -13.75 0.02
N ALA A 191 -13.28 -12.84 0.47
CA ALA A 191 -13.19 -11.47 -0.02
C ALA A 191 -12.55 -11.38 -1.42
N LEU A 192 -11.73 -12.37 -1.79
CA LEU A 192 -11.14 -12.50 -3.13
C LEU A 192 -11.62 -13.80 -3.78
N ASP A 193 -12.55 -13.67 -4.73
CA ASP A 193 -13.02 -14.73 -5.61
C ASP A 193 -12.71 -14.40 -7.09
N LEU A 194 -13.10 -15.28 -8.01
CA LEU A 194 -12.87 -15.09 -9.45
C LEU A 194 -13.59 -13.86 -10.01
N THR A 195 -14.74 -13.48 -9.44
CA THR A 195 -15.52 -12.31 -9.85
C THR A 195 -14.80 -11.03 -9.42
N VAL A 196 -14.30 -10.98 -8.20
CA VAL A 196 -13.51 -9.85 -7.67
C VAL A 196 -12.18 -9.76 -8.40
N ALA A 197 -11.54 -10.88 -8.75
CA ALA A 197 -10.33 -10.89 -9.55
C ALA A 197 -10.56 -10.26 -10.95
N TRP A 198 -11.68 -10.56 -11.61
CA TRP A 198 -12.06 -9.90 -12.86
C TRP A 198 -12.29 -8.40 -12.69
N ARG A 199 -12.99 -7.98 -11.61
CA ARG A 199 -13.17 -6.54 -11.29
C ARG A 199 -11.85 -5.85 -10.99
N SER A 200 -10.92 -6.54 -10.32
CA SER A 200 -9.56 -6.07 -10.06
C SER A 200 -8.78 -5.86 -11.37
N LEU A 201 -8.95 -6.78 -12.34
CA LEU A 201 -8.39 -6.62 -13.67
C LEU A 201 -8.99 -5.41 -14.42
N LEU A 202 -10.30 -5.16 -14.31
CA LEU A 202 -10.91 -3.95 -14.88
C LEU A 202 -10.37 -2.67 -14.24
N ALA A 203 -10.11 -2.68 -12.93
CA ALA A 203 -9.51 -1.57 -12.19
C ALA A 203 -8.05 -1.30 -12.55
N LEU A 204 -7.35 -2.26 -13.19
CA LEU A 204 -5.99 -2.07 -13.68
C LEU A 204 -5.92 -0.98 -14.75
N ALA A 205 -6.88 -0.92 -15.67
CA ALA A 205 -6.88 0.05 -16.76
C ALA A 205 -6.83 1.51 -16.27
N PRO A 206 -7.75 1.99 -15.40
CA PRO A 206 -7.66 3.33 -14.85
C PRO A 206 -6.39 3.53 -13.99
N ALA A 207 -5.93 2.52 -13.26
CA ALA A 207 -4.70 2.61 -12.48
C ALA A 207 -3.46 2.88 -13.36
N LEU A 208 -3.33 2.16 -14.48
CA LEU A 208 -2.25 2.35 -15.45
C LEU A 208 -2.36 3.69 -16.16
N ALA A 209 -3.57 4.10 -16.56
CA ALA A 209 -3.80 5.41 -17.16
C ALA A 209 -3.36 6.54 -16.22
N GLY A 210 -3.77 6.45 -14.94
CA GLY A 210 -3.35 7.39 -13.91
C GLY A 210 -1.83 7.42 -13.77
N MET A 211 -1.20 6.25 -13.67
CA MET A 211 0.25 6.13 -13.52
C MET A 211 1.02 6.71 -14.70
N ALA A 212 0.55 6.51 -15.93
CA ALA A 212 1.14 7.10 -17.12
C ALA A 212 1.11 8.63 -17.05
N VAL A 213 -0.06 9.21 -16.75
CA VAL A 213 -0.23 10.67 -16.59
C VAL A 213 0.65 11.20 -15.45
N GLY A 214 0.66 10.52 -14.30
CA GLY A 214 1.49 10.91 -13.16
C GLY A 214 2.97 10.90 -13.48
N THR A 215 3.43 9.89 -14.22
CA THR A 215 4.83 9.78 -14.65
C THR A 215 5.20 10.90 -15.63
N MET A 216 4.33 11.23 -16.59
CA MET A 216 4.56 12.30 -17.56
C MET A 216 4.69 13.68 -16.90
N ILE A 217 3.86 13.96 -15.89
CA ILE A 217 3.79 15.28 -15.26
C ILE A 217 4.75 15.40 -14.07
N ARG A 218 5.29 14.29 -13.54
CA ARG A 218 6.21 14.26 -12.40
C ARG A 218 7.33 15.29 -12.46
N ASN A 219 7.95 15.49 -13.63
CA ASN A 219 9.06 16.43 -13.80
C ASN A 219 8.62 17.90 -13.88
N ARG A 220 7.32 18.16 -13.97
CA ARG A 220 6.71 19.50 -14.02
C ARG A 220 6.14 19.96 -12.67
N ILE A 221 6.12 19.09 -11.66
CA ILE A 221 5.57 19.40 -10.34
C ILE A 221 6.71 19.41 -9.30
N SER A 222 6.66 20.36 -8.37
CA SER A 222 7.54 20.35 -7.19
C SER A 222 7.28 19.08 -6.37
N ALA A 223 8.30 18.21 -6.28
CA ALA A 223 8.21 16.98 -5.50
C ALA A 223 7.91 17.24 -4.01
N ALA A 224 8.38 18.37 -3.47
CA ALA A 224 8.12 18.76 -2.09
C ALA A 224 6.65 19.13 -1.88
N THR A 225 6.10 19.98 -2.75
CA THR A 225 4.69 20.40 -2.70
C THR A 225 3.76 19.21 -2.90
N PHE A 226 4.06 18.34 -3.85
CA PHE A 226 3.26 17.16 -4.10
C PHE A 226 3.24 16.20 -2.90
N LYS A 227 4.41 15.92 -2.30
CA LYS A 227 4.48 15.10 -1.09
C LYS A 227 3.70 15.72 0.07
N PHE A 228 3.80 17.03 0.27
CA PHE A 228 3.04 17.74 1.29
C PHE A 228 1.53 17.59 1.06
N CYS A 229 1.02 17.89 -0.14
CA CYS A 229 -0.40 17.73 -0.47
C CYS A 229 -0.86 16.28 -0.32
N PHE A 230 -0.05 15.31 -0.76
CA PHE A 230 -0.34 13.89 -0.59
C PHE A 230 -0.51 13.51 0.88
N PHE A 231 0.45 13.85 1.74
CA PHE A 231 0.36 13.50 3.16
C PHE A 231 -0.70 14.31 3.91
N ALA A 232 -0.93 15.58 3.55
CA ALA A 232 -2.01 16.38 4.12
C ALA A 232 -3.39 15.79 3.77
N GLY A 233 -3.59 15.40 2.50
CA GLY A 233 -4.81 14.70 2.07
C GLY A 233 -4.97 13.35 2.77
N LEU A 234 -3.87 12.62 2.97
CA LEU A 234 -3.89 11.36 3.69
C LEU A 234 -4.23 11.54 5.18
N LEU A 235 -3.73 12.61 5.81
CA LEU A 235 -4.07 12.97 7.19
C LEU A 235 -5.56 13.26 7.32
N ALA A 236 -6.11 14.07 6.40
CA ALA A 236 -7.52 14.41 6.38
C ALA A 236 -8.40 13.16 6.18
N LEU A 237 -8.03 12.28 5.23
CA LEU A 237 -8.73 11.03 4.99
C LEU A 237 -8.66 10.09 6.20
N GLY A 238 -7.48 9.93 6.79
CA GLY A 238 -7.30 9.12 7.99
C GLY A 238 -8.12 9.63 9.17
N ALA A 239 -8.08 10.93 9.44
CA ALA A 239 -8.88 11.56 10.50
C ALA A 239 -10.38 11.37 10.27
N TYR A 240 -10.85 11.53 9.03
CA TYR A 240 -12.25 11.27 8.68
C TYR A 240 -12.66 9.82 8.96
N LEU A 241 -11.82 8.84 8.59
CA LEU A 241 -12.11 7.43 8.87
C LEU A 241 -12.14 7.11 10.37
N VAL A 242 -11.25 7.71 11.16
CA VAL A 242 -11.25 7.57 12.63
C VAL A 242 -12.54 8.16 13.23
N LEU A 243 -12.89 9.40 12.87
CA LEU A 243 -14.08 10.08 13.40
C LEU A 243 -15.39 9.39 13.02
N ARG A 244 -15.43 8.72 11.88
CA ARG A 244 -16.61 7.97 11.43
C ARG A 244 -16.76 6.62 12.12
N ALA A 245 -15.65 6.00 12.52
CA ALA A 245 -15.63 4.68 13.14
C ALA A 245 -15.70 4.72 14.67
N ALA A 246 -15.51 5.90 15.28
CA ALA A 246 -15.69 6.18 16.71
C ALA A 246 -17.14 6.55 17.02
#